data_AF-A0AB72ZM64-F1
#
_entry.id   AF-A0AB72ZM64-F1
#
_cell.length_a   1.000
_cell.length_b   1.000
_cell.length_c   1.000
_cell.angle_alpha   90.00
_cell.angle_beta   90.00
_cell.angle_gamma   90.00
#
_symmetry.space_group_name_H-M   'P 1'
#
loop_
_entity.id
_entity.type
_entity.pdbx_description
1 polymer ?
#
loop_
_entity_poly.entity_id
_entity_poly.type
_entity_poly.pdbx_seq_one_letter_code
_entity_poly.pdbx_strand_id
1 'polypeptide(L)'
;MTIPFTNIPSNLRTPLFFAEFDNSQANTASTTQRTLIIGQTRAGSTLPANIPLLVSSTATVAGLSGAGSMLHGQMAAYLANDTAGEIYLLPLSDADSMVAAIGKITINTAASETGVISLYIGGIRVQTTVVATDSVSTIAAALAAAIENQPELPVTVVHTGDMVSEGAVVVLEAKNKGAHGNNIDL
;
A
#
# COMPACT_ATOMS: atom_id res chain seq x y z
N MET A 1 -48.07 -23.73 27.61
CA MET A 1 -48.25 -22.77 26.50
C MET A 1 -47.83 -23.46 25.22
N THR A 2 -48.67 -23.42 24.19
CA THR A 2 -48.37 -23.94 22.85
C THR A 2 -47.77 -22.81 22.03
N ILE A 3 -46.65 -23.04 21.35
CA ILE A 3 -46.10 -22.10 20.36
C ILE A 3 -46.73 -22.46 19.01
N PRO A 4 -47.58 -21.59 18.42
CA PRO A 4 -48.17 -21.87 17.12
C PRO A 4 -47.12 -21.74 16.02
N PHE A 5 -47.23 -22.58 14.98
CA PHE A 5 -46.46 -22.40 13.74
C PHE A 5 -46.97 -21.16 13.00
N THR A 6 -46.05 -20.32 12.52
CA THR A 6 -46.41 -19.08 11.79
C THR A 6 -46.46 -19.35 10.29
N ASN A 7 -45.59 -20.22 9.77
CA ASN A 7 -45.43 -20.48 8.35
C ASN A 7 -45.88 -21.90 7.92
N ILE A 8 -45.92 -22.87 8.84
CA ILE A 8 -46.41 -24.24 8.52
C ILE A 8 -47.94 -24.29 8.66
N PRO A 9 -48.71 -24.48 7.56
CA PRO A 9 -50.17 -24.51 7.62
C PRO A 9 -50.71 -25.75 8.33
N SER A 10 -51.77 -25.58 9.12
CA SER A 10 -52.40 -26.69 9.87
C SER A 10 -53.06 -27.76 8.98
N ASN A 11 -53.30 -27.47 7.70
CA ASN A 11 -53.97 -28.36 6.74
C ASN A 11 -53.01 -29.15 5.83
N LEU A 12 -51.71 -29.09 6.09
CA LEU A 12 -50.67 -29.77 5.31
C LEU A 12 -50.84 -31.31 5.36
N ARG A 13 -50.85 -31.97 4.19
CA ARG A 13 -51.15 -33.41 4.04
C ARG A 13 -49.96 -34.27 3.64
N THR A 14 -48.85 -33.63 3.27
CA THR A 14 -47.62 -34.32 2.88
C THR A 14 -46.94 -34.90 4.14
N PRO A 15 -46.52 -36.18 4.14
CA PRO A 15 -45.93 -36.81 5.31
C PRO A 15 -44.42 -36.49 5.44
N LEU A 16 -43.79 -37.05 6.49
CA LEU A 16 -42.36 -36.99 6.87
C LEU A 16 -42.05 -36.05 8.04
N PHE A 17 -41.55 -34.83 7.78
CA PHE A 17 -41.12 -33.91 8.83
C PHE A 17 -41.08 -32.47 8.29
N PHE A 18 -41.63 -31.53 9.07
CA PHE A 18 -41.54 -30.09 8.81
C PHE A 18 -41.01 -29.40 10.05
N ALA A 19 -40.08 -28.47 9.87
CA ALA A 19 -39.55 -27.62 10.91
C ALA A 19 -39.67 -26.15 10.50
N GLU A 20 -39.95 -25.29 11.47
CA GLU A 20 -39.98 -23.84 11.34
C GLU A 20 -39.05 -23.25 12.39
N PHE A 21 -38.28 -22.23 12.01
CA PHE A 21 -37.42 -21.47 12.91
C PHE A 21 -38.01 -20.06 13.06
N ASP A 22 -38.47 -19.72 14.27
CA ASP A 22 -38.87 -18.36 14.62
C ASP A 22 -37.65 -17.60 15.16
N ASN A 23 -37.13 -16.67 14.37
CA ASN A 23 -35.98 -15.84 14.72
C ASN A 23 -36.40 -14.50 15.39
N SER A 24 -37.68 -14.31 15.72
CA SER A 24 -38.23 -13.04 16.25
C SER A 24 -37.60 -12.59 17.58
N GLN A 25 -37.08 -13.54 18.36
CA GLN A 25 -36.34 -13.29 19.60
C GLN A 25 -34.85 -13.59 19.48
N ALA A 26 -34.34 -13.84 18.28
CA ALA A 26 -32.92 -14.01 18.09
C ALA A 26 -32.19 -12.68 18.19
N ASN A 27 -30.97 -12.74 18.73
CA ASN A 27 -30.11 -11.57 18.79
C ASN A 27 -29.67 -11.18 17.38
N THR A 28 -30.17 -10.04 16.90
CA THR A 28 -29.82 -9.46 15.59
C THR A 28 -28.70 -8.40 15.69
N ALA A 29 -28.09 -8.23 16.86
CA ALA A 29 -27.01 -7.28 17.03
C ALA A 29 -25.80 -7.69 16.19
N SER A 30 -25.55 -6.94 15.11
CA SER A 30 -24.25 -6.93 14.44
C SER A 30 -23.47 -5.71 14.92
N THR A 31 -22.17 -5.88 15.13
CA THR A 31 -21.27 -4.74 15.33
C THR A 31 -20.48 -4.53 14.05
N THR A 32 -20.80 -3.46 13.33
CA THR A 32 -19.99 -3.03 12.19
C THR A 32 -18.74 -2.34 12.72
N GLN A 33 -17.59 -2.97 12.55
CA GLN A 33 -16.30 -2.36 12.86
C GLN A 33 -15.85 -1.56 11.64
N ARG A 34 -15.77 -0.24 11.80
CA ARG A 34 -15.25 0.67 10.77
C ARG A 34 -13.85 1.10 11.13
N THR A 35 -12.96 1.05 10.15
CA THR A 35 -11.60 1.55 10.28
C THR A 35 -11.48 2.88 9.57
N LEU A 36 -10.77 3.83 10.20
CA LEU A 36 -10.33 5.06 9.56
C LEU A 36 -8.81 5.03 9.38
N ILE A 37 -8.35 5.12 8.13
CA ILE A 37 -6.94 5.29 7.79
C ILE A 37 -6.70 6.75 7.44
N ILE A 38 -5.74 7.38 8.12
CA ILE A 38 -5.36 8.77 7.91
C ILE A 38 -3.93 8.79 7.38
N GLY A 39 -3.73 9.43 6.22
CA GLY A 39 -2.43 9.42 5.56
C GLY A 39 -2.32 10.46 4.46
N GLN A 40 -1.07 10.75 4.09
CA GLN A 40 -0.77 11.67 3.00
C GLN A 40 -1.01 11.03 1.64
N THR A 41 -1.58 11.80 0.72
CA THR A 41 -1.67 11.45 -0.71
C THR A 41 -0.55 12.11 -1.50
N ARG A 42 -0.25 11.61 -2.68
CA ARG A 42 0.74 12.22 -3.57
C ARG A 42 0.17 13.50 -4.21
N ALA A 43 1.04 14.43 -4.57
CA ALA A 43 0.69 15.53 -5.46
C ALA A 43 0.01 15.00 -6.74
N GLY A 44 -1.14 15.57 -7.10
CA GLY A 44 -1.97 15.10 -8.22
C GLY A 44 -3.00 14.02 -7.87
N SER A 45 -3.16 13.67 -6.58
CA SER A 45 -4.26 12.83 -6.12
C SER A 45 -5.64 13.43 -6.46
N THR A 46 -6.60 12.55 -6.77
CA THR A 46 -8.00 12.92 -7.03
C THR A 46 -8.88 12.84 -5.78
N LEU A 47 -8.33 12.39 -4.65
CA LEU A 47 -9.06 12.32 -3.38
C LEU A 47 -9.21 13.73 -2.79
N PRO A 48 -10.43 14.13 -2.38
CA PRO A 48 -10.63 15.42 -1.74
C PRO A 48 -10.01 15.44 -0.35
N ALA A 49 -9.05 16.34 -0.12
CA ALA A 49 -8.36 16.46 1.16
C ALA A 49 -9.32 16.71 2.32
N ASN A 50 -9.05 16.09 3.48
CA ASN A 50 -9.80 16.23 4.73
C ASN A 50 -11.28 15.78 4.67
N ILE A 51 -11.66 14.98 3.68
CA ILE A 51 -13.00 14.39 3.57
C ILE A 51 -12.88 12.87 3.64
N PRO A 52 -13.54 12.18 4.60
CA PRO A 52 -13.55 10.72 4.63
C PRO A 52 -14.22 10.09 3.41
N LEU A 53 -13.60 9.09 2.78
CA LEU A 53 -14.19 8.30 1.69
C LEU A 53 -14.11 6.81 1.97
N LEU A 54 -15.20 6.09 1.70
CA LEU A 54 -15.23 4.63 1.75
C LEU A 54 -14.47 4.04 0.56
N VAL A 55 -13.56 3.12 0.82
CA VAL A 55 -12.82 2.36 -0.20
C VAL A 55 -12.69 0.90 0.20
N SER A 56 -12.44 0.04 -0.78
CA SER A 56 -12.43 -1.41 -0.56
C SER A 56 -11.24 -2.14 -1.17
N SER A 57 -10.32 -1.46 -1.88
CA SER A 57 -9.16 -2.13 -2.48
C SER A 57 -7.89 -1.29 -2.49
N THR A 58 -6.74 -1.94 -2.32
CA THR A 58 -5.41 -1.31 -2.43
C THR A 58 -5.20 -0.66 -3.79
N ALA A 59 -5.61 -1.33 -4.87
CA ALA A 59 -5.44 -0.86 -6.25
C ALA A 59 -6.24 0.42 -6.53
N THR A 60 -7.49 0.50 -6.05
CA THR A 60 -8.30 1.72 -6.13
C THR A 60 -7.61 2.86 -5.37
N VAL A 61 -7.10 2.57 -4.18
CA VAL A 61 -6.38 3.57 -3.38
C VAL A 61 -5.10 4.03 -4.09
N ALA A 62 -4.33 3.13 -4.69
CA ALA A 62 -3.15 3.50 -5.48
C ALA A 62 -3.50 4.44 -6.64
N GLY A 63 -4.59 4.17 -7.37
CA GLY A 63 -5.05 5.01 -8.47
C GLY A 63 -5.54 6.40 -8.03
N LEU A 64 -6.19 6.51 -6.86
CA LEU A 64 -6.77 7.77 -6.39
C LEU A 64 -5.78 8.62 -5.57
N SER A 65 -5.02 7.99 -4.67
CA SER A 65 -4.03 8.65 -3.79
C SER A 65 -2.64 8.79 -4.40
N GLY A 66 -2.36 8.03 -5.46
CA GLY A 66 -1.03 7.86 -6.04
C GLY A 66 -0.33 6.61 -5.49
N ALA A 67 0.19 5.78 -6.40
CA ALA A 67 0.93 4.58 -6.05
C ALA A 67 2.22 4.93 -5.27
N GLY A 68 2.44 4.19 -4.19
CA GLY A 68 3.54 4.43 -3.24
C GLY A 68 3.35 5.66 -2.34
N SER A 69 2.16 6.24 -2.29
CA SER A 69 1.82 7.21 -1.24
C SER A 69 1.75 6.53 0.13
N MET A 70 1.91 7.32 1.20
CA MET A 70 1.73 6.87 2.59
C MET A 70 0.38 6.17 2.77
N LEU A 71 -0.68 6.76 2.22
CA LEU A 71 -2.03 6.21 2.32
C LEU A 71 -2.18 4.88 1.56
N HIS A 72 -1.56 4.74 0.38
CA HIS A 72 -1.48 3.47 -0.33
C HIS A 72 -0.77 2.38 0.49
N GLY A 73 0.38 2.71 1.09
CA GLY A 73 1.13 1.78 1.95
C GLY A 73 0.34 1.35 3.18
N GLN A 74 -0.32 2.28 3.86
CA GLN A 74 -1.19 1.99 5.01
C GLN A 74 -2.37 1.09 4.62
N MET A 75 -3.01 1.34 3.48
CA MET A 75 -4.10 0.50 2.98
C MET A 75 -3.62 -0.93 2.70
N ALA A 76 -2.44 -1.08 2.07
CA ALA A 76 -1.86 -2.38 1.80
C ALA A 76 -1.53 -3.14 3.08
N ALA A 77 -0.93 -2.46 4.06
CA ALA A 77 -0.63 -3.05 5.37
C ALA A 77 -1.91 -3.44 6.13
N TYR A 78 -2.96 -2.63 6.07
CA TYR A 78 -4.24 -2.94 6.71
C TYR A 78 -4.90 -4.17 6.09
N LEU A 79 -5.07 -4.19 4.76
CA LEU A 79 -5.74 -5.30 4.06
C LEU A 79 -4.99 -6.63 4.13
N ALA A 80 -3.68 -6.60 4.39
CA ALA A 80 -2.91 -7.81 4.69
C ALA A 80 -3.31 -8.47 6.02
N ASN A 81 -3.90 -7.71 6.95
CA ASN A 81 -4.34 -8.18 8.27
C ASN A 81 -5.86 -8.37 8.36
N ASP A 82 -6.64 -7.47 7.77
CA ASP A 82 -8.10 -7.53 7.71
C ASP A 82 -8.59 -7.36 6.26
N THR A 83 -8.85 -8.48 5.60
CA THR A 83 -9.20 -8.55 4.18
C THR A 83 -10.63 -8.10 3.86
N ALA A 84 -11.49 -7.94 4.88
CA ALA A 84 -12.92 -7.69 4.70
C ALA A 84 -13.45 -6.48 5.51
N GLY A 85 -12.56 -5.67 6.09
CA GLY A 85 -12.92 -4.50 6.87
C GLY A 85 -13.66 -3.41 6.09
N GLU A 86 -14.56 -2.70 6.76
CA GLU A 86 -15.17 -1.47 6.23
C GLU A 86 -14.21 -0.29 6.46
N ILE A 87 -13.52 0.14 5.39
CA ILE A 87 -12.38 1.06 5.50
C ILE A 87 -12.74 2.44 4.93
N TYR A 88 -12.62 3.45 5.77
CA TYR A 88 -12.66 4.85 5.38
C TYR A 88 -11.25 5.41 5.31
N LEU A 89 -10.97 6.22 4.28
CA LEU A 89 -9.75 6.99 4.16
C LEU A 89 -10.01 8.45 4.48
N LEU A 90 -9.15 9.05 5.29
CA LEU A 90 -9.04 10.50 5.42
C LEU A 90 -7.76 10.96 4.72
N PRO A 91 -7.84 11.39 3.45
CA PRO A 91 -6.69 11.84 2.69
C PRO A 91 -6.20 13.20 3.20
N LEU A 92 -4.89 13.31 3.40
CA LEU A 92 -4.21 14.56 3.72
C LEU A 92 -3.35 14.99 2.53
N SER A 93 -3.33 16.29 2.24
CA SER A 93 -2.38 16.86 1.29
C SER A 93 -1.11 17.29 2.04
N ASP A 94 0.03 17.15 1.38
CA ASP A 94 1.29 17.70 1.87
C ASP A 94 1.19 19.24 1.93
N ALA A 95 1.62 19.84 3.04
CA ALA A 95 1.65 21.30 3.15
C ALA A 95 2.81 21.88 2.32
N ASP A 96 2.66 23.11 1.83
CA ASP A 96 3.65 23.76 0.96
C ASP A 96 5.04 23.91 1.62
N SER A 97 5.08 24.07 2.95
CA SER A 97 6.31 24.17 3.73
C SER A 97 7.00 22.82 3.98
N MET A 98 6.36 21.70 3.66
CA MET A 98 6.96 20.37 3.81
C MET A 98 7.95 20.11 2.67
N VAL A 99 9.07 19.47 3.01
CA VAL A 99 10.14 19.11 2.10
C VAL A 99 10.19 17.59 1.97
N ALA A 100 10.45 17.08 0.78
CA ALA A 100 10.67 15.66 0.56
C ALA A 100 12.06 15.25 1.03
N ALA A 101 12.15 14.09 1.69
CA ALA A 101 13.44 13.56 2.13
C ALA A 101 14.25 13.08 0.92
N ILE A 102 15.56 13.33 0.94
CA ILE A 102 16.49 12.89 -0.09
C ILE A 102 17.40 11.80 0.47
N GLY A 103 17.47 10.69 -0.26
CA GLY A 103 18.37 9.57 0.00
C GLY A 103 19.31 9.34 -1.18
N LYS A 104 20.47 8.74 -0.91
CA LYS A 104 21.45 8.42 -1.95
C LYS A 104 21.93 6.98 -1.79
N ILE A 105 22.05 6.29 -2.92
CA ILE A 105 22.72 5.00 -3.03
C ILE A 105 23.93 5.19 -3.94
N THR A 106 25.12 5.00 -3.40
CA THR A 106 26.38 5.21 -4.13
C THR A 106 27.02 3.89 -4.50
N ILE A 107 27.28 3.68 -5.78
CA ILE A 107 27.98 2.52 -6.33
C ILE A 107 29.45 2.91 -6.54
N ASN A 108 30.31 2.43 -5.65
CA ASN A 108 31.73 2.82 -5.63
C ASN A 108 32.61 1.97 -6.55
N THR A 109 32.24 0.71 -6.78
CA THR A 109 33.06 -0.25 -7.53
C THR A 109 32.20 -1.05 -8.50
N ALA A 110 32.78 -1.45 -9.62
CA ALA A 110 32.15 -2.40 -10.53
C ALA A 110 31.94 -3.76 -9.84
N ALA A 111 31.01 -4.57 -10.38
CA ALA A 111 30.80 -5.93 -9.91
C ALA A 111 32.03 -6.80 -10.21
N SER A 112 32.53 -7.54 -9.22
CA SER A 112 33.66 -8.47 -9.41
C SER A 112 33.24 -9.79 -10.08
N GLU A 113 31.98 -10.18 -9.89
CA GLU A 113 31.38 -11.40 -10.42
C GLU A 113 29.91 -11.14 -10.79
N THR A 114 29.34 -12.02 -11.61
CA THR A 114 27.91 -11.98 -11.91
C THR A 114 27.07 -12.40 -10.71
N GLY A 115 26.06 -11.62 -10.37
CA GLY A 115 25.20 -11.87 -9.22
C GLY A 115 23.94 -11.01 -9.22
N VAL A 116 23.26 -10.98 -8.07
CA VAL A 116 22.06 -10.18 -7.87
C VAL A 116 22.24 -9.32 -6.63
N ILE A 117 22.14 -8.00 -6.82
CA ILE A 117 22.01 -7.05 -5.72
C ILE A 117 20.57 -7.11 -5.23
N SER A 118 20.36 -7.33 -3.93
CA SER A 118 19.05 -7.30 -3.29
C SER A 118 19.03 -6.19 -2.24
N LEU A 119 18.32 -5.11 -2.55
CA LEU A 119 18.15 -3.93 -1.70
C LEU A 119 16.75 -3.93 -1.10
N TYR A 120 16.61 -3.35 0.09
CA TYR A 120 15.31 -3.12 0.70
C TYR A 120 15.10 -1.62 0.87
N ILE A 121 14.03 -1.08 0.28
CA ILE A 121 13.66 0.33 0.41
C ILE A 121 12.26 0.39 1.03
N GLY A 122 12.12 1.00 2.21
CA GLY A 122 10.83 1.03 2.90
C GLY A 122 10.30 -0.38 3.22
N GLY A 123 11.20 -1.34 3.48
CA GLY A 123 10.87 -2.76 3.65
C GLY A 123 10.48 -3.53 2.38
N ILE A 124 10.48 -2.91 1.19
CA ILE A 124 10.15 -3.55 -0.09
C ILE A 124 11.44 -3.96 -0.81
N ARG A 125 11.49 -5.20 -1.30
CA ARG A 125 12.69 -5.77 -1.93
C ARG A 125 12.80 -5.34 -3.40
N VAL A 126 13.91 -4.68 -3.73
CA VAL A 126 14.35 -4.34 -5.09
C VAL A 126 15.53 -5.24 -5.47
N GLN A 127 15.47 -5.87 -6.65
CA GLN A 127 16.53 -6.76 -7.12
C GLN A 127 17.04 -6.34 -8.50
N THR A 128 18.35 -6.33 -8.64
CA THR A 128 19.03 -6.00 -9.91
C THR A 128 20.15 -7.00 -10.15
N THR A 129 20.10 -7.65 -11.31
CA THR A 129 21.19 -8.52 -11.77
C THR A 129 22.35 -7.66 -12.24
N VAL A 130 23.56 -8.03 -11.85
CA VAL A 130 24.81 -7.39 -12.28
C VAL A 130 25.74 -8.43 -12.87
N VAL A 131 26.53 -8.06 -13.86
CA VAL A 131 27.59 -8.91 -14.44
C VAL A 131 28.97 -8.30 -14.23
N ALA A 132 30.02 -9.12 -14.25
CA ALA A 132 31.40 -8.67 -14.01
C ALA A 132 31.92 -7.59 -14.98
N THR A 133 31.25 -7.42 -16.14
CA THR A 133 31.59 -6.41 -17.14
C THR A 133 30.83 -5.08 -16.94
N ASP A 134 29.89 -5.01 -16.00
CA ASP A 134 29.11 -3.79 -15.78
C ASP A 134 29.95 -2.71 -15.12
N SER A 135 29.93 -1.50 -15.70
CA SER A 135 30.46 -0.31 -15.04
C SER A 135 29.57 0.11 -13.87
N VAL A 136 30.11 0.91 -12.96
CA VAL A 136 29.34 1.54 -11.86
C VAL A 136 28.10 2.29 -12.37
N SER A 137 28.22 2.95 -13.53
CA SER A 137 27.12 3.68 -14.17
C SER A 137 26.03 2.76 -14.71
N THR A 138 26.39 1.61 -15.30
CA THR A 138 25.43 0.60 -15.76
C THR A 138 24.67 0.00 -14.58
N ILE A 139 25.36 -0.31 -13.48
CA ILE A 139 24.73 -0.83 -12.25
C ILE A 139 23.75 0.20 -11.67
N ALA A 140 24.17 1.47 -11.58
CA ALA A 140 23.32 2.55 -11.08
C ALA A 140 22.06 2.74 -11.94
N ALA A 141 22.20 2.71 -13.27
CA ALA A 141 21.07 2.81 -14.20
C ALA A 141 20.12 1.61 -14.08
N ALA A 142 20.66 0.38 -13.98
CA ALA A 142 19.87 -0.83 -13.81
C ALA A 142 19.12 -0.85 -12.46
N LEU A 143 19.75 -0.36 -11.39
CA LEU A 143 19.12 -0.22 -10.08
C LEU A 143 18.00 0.82 -10.11
N ALA A 144 18.25 1.99 -10.71
CA ALA A 144 17.23 3.02 -10.87
C ALA A 144 16.01 2.51 -11.65
N ALA A 145 16.23 1.78 -12.75
CA ALA A 145 15.16 1.15 -13.51
C ALA A 145 14.39 0.11 -12.69
N ALA A 146 15.07 -0.70 -11.86
CA ALA A 146 14.42 -1.67 -10.99
C ALA A 146 13.54 -0.98 -9.93
N ILE A 147 13.97 0.16 -9.38
CA ILE A 147 13.20 0.99 -8.46
C ILE A 147 11.96 1.57 -9.16
N GLU A 148 12.12 2.14 -10.36
CA GLU A 148 10.99 2.75 -11.09
C GLU A 148 9.94 1.72 -11.54
N ASN A 149 10.33 0.46 -11.73
CA ASN A 149 9.41 -0.65 -12.04
C ASN A 149 8.58 -1.12 -10.84
N GLN A 150 8.82 -0.60 -9.64
CA GLN A 150 8.04 -0.88 -8.42
C GLN A 150 7.30 0.39 -7.96
N PRO A 151 6.16 0.73 -8.58
CA PRO A 151 5.42 1.96 -8.28
C PRO A 151 4.88 2.03 -6.85
N GLU A 152 4.83 0.92 -6.12
CA GLU A 152 4.47 0.82 -4.71
C GLU A 152 5.52 1.37 -3.74
N LEU A 153 6.78 1.54 -4.17
CA LEU A 153 7.85 2.09 -3.33
C LEU A 153 7.52 3.51 -2.88
N PRO A 154 7.85 3.90 -1.63
CA PRO A 154 7.58 5.25 -1.12
C PRO A 154 8.55 6.32 -1.63
N VAL A 155 9.40 6.00 -2.59
CA VAL A 155 10.42 6.88 -3.17
C VAL A 155 10.31 6.92 -4.69
N THR A 156 10.89 7.96 -5.30
CA THR A 156 11.12 8.08 -6.74
C THR A 156 12.59 8.35 -6.99
N VAL A 157 13.10 7.89 -8.13
CA VAL A 157 14.44 8.29 -8.60
C VAL A 157 14.34 9.71 -9.13
N VAL A 158 15.25 10.58 -8.70
CA VAL A 158 15.32 11.98 -9.18
C VAL A 158 16.60 12.27 -9.95
N HIS A 159 17.65 11.47 -9.74
CA HIS A 159 18.90 11.61 -10.49
C HIS A 159 19.68 10.30 -10.51
N THR A 160 20.33 10.05 -11.65
CA THR A 160 21.36 9.02 -11.82
C THR A 160 22.58 9.66 -12.49
N GLY A 161 23.78 9.40 -11.95
CA GLY A 161 25.00 9.93 -12.54
C GLY A 161 26.20 9.91 -11.60
N ASP A 162 27.38 10.18 -12.17
CA ASP A 162 28.60 10.36 -11.40
C ASP A 162 28.56 11.73 -10.71
N MET A 163 28.86 11.76 -9.42
CA MET A 163 28.99 13.00 -8.65
C MET A 163 30.48 13.32 -8.47
N VAL A 164 30.84 14.60 -8.47
CA VAL A 164 32.25 15.06 -8.47
C VAL A 164 33.07 14.55 -7.25
N SER A 165 32.42 14.00 -6.22
CA SER A 165 33.05 13.44 -5.01
C SER A 165 32.52 12.06 -4.59
N GLU A 166 31.71 11.40 -5.42
CA GLU A 166 31.16 10.07 -5.17
C GLU A 166 31.27 9.21 -6.45
N GLY A 167 31.09 7.89 -6.36
CA GLY A 167 30.96 7.04 -7.55
C GLY A 167 29.67 7.32 -8.34
N ALA A 168 29.15 6.34 -9.07
CA ALA A 168 27.83 6.49 -9.68
C ALA A 168 26.76 6.49 -8.59
N VAL A 169 25.91 7.52 -8.56
CA VAL A 169 24.90 7.72 -7.51
C VAL A 169 23.50 7.56 -8.08
N VAL A 170 22.62 6.89 -7.33
CA VAL A 170 21.17 6.94 -7.49
C VAL A 170 20.61 7.83 -6.38
N VAL A 171 20.08 8.99 -6.76
CA VAL A 171 19.44 9.91 -5.81
C VAL A 171 17.94 9.63 -5.81
N LEU A 172 17.42 9.40 -4.61
CA LEU A 172 16.03 9.08 -4.34
C LEU A 172 15.38 10.24 -3.59
N GLU A 173 14.12 10.51 -3.90
CA GLU A 173 13.29 11.46 -3.19
C GLU A 173 12.03 10.75 -2.67
N ALA A 174 11.66 10.99 -1.42
CA ALA A 174 10.41 10.48 -0.86
C ALA A 174 9.20 11.03 -1.63
N LYS A 175 8.25 10.15 -1.98
CA LYS A 175 7.03 10.54 -2.72
C LYS A 175 6.11 11.46 -1.93
N ASN A 176 6.12 11.36 -0.61
CA ASN A 176 5.43 12.26 0.31
C ASN A 176 6.43 13.13 1.05
N LYS A 177 6.08 14.40 1.21
CA LYS A 177 6.87 15.40 1.94
C LYS A 177 6.65 15.26 3.45
N GLY A 178 7.61 15.79 4.22
CA GLY A 178 7.54 15.88 5.67
C GLY A 178 8.31 14.77 6.39
N ALA A 179 8.13 14.71 7.71
CA ALA A 179 8.98 13.90 8.59
C ALA A 179 8.96 12.40 8.28
N HIS A 180 7.82 11.86 7.83
CA HIS A 180 7.68 10.44 7.50
C HIS A 180 8.72 9.98 6.46
N GLY A 181 9.05 10.83 5.48
CA GLY A 181 10.05 10.50 4.46
C GLY A 181 11.44 10.23 5.05
N ASN A 182 11.77 10.81 6.21
CA ASN A 182 13.06 10.61 6.87
C ASN A 182 13.19 9.24 7.56
N ASN A 183 12.07 8.52 7.71
CA ASN A 183 12.04 7.20 8.34
C ASN A 183 12.05 6.06 7.32
N ILE A 184 12.16 6.37 6.01
CA ILE A 184 12.32 5.36 4.97
C ILE A 184 13.74 4.80 5.07
N ASP A 185 13.84 3.49 5.30
CA ASP A 185 15.10 2.75 5.25
C ASP A 185 15.54 2.53 3.80
N LEU A 186 16.87 2.55 3.59
CA LEU A 186 17.55 2.32 2.31
C LEU A 186 18.63 1.26 2.48
#